data_AF-A0A9X6P2M2-F1
#
_entry.id   AF-A0A9X6P2M2-F1
#
_cell.length_a   1.000
_cell.length_b   1.000
_cell.length_c   1.000
_cell.angle_alpha   90.00
_cell.angle_beta   90.00
_cell.angle_gamma   90.00
#
_symmetry.space_group_name_H-M   'P 1'
#
loop_
_entity.id
_entity.type
_entity.pdbx_description
1 polymer ?
#
loop_
_entity_poly.entity_id
_entity_poly.type
_entity_poly.pdbx_seq_one_letter_code
_entity_poly.pdbx_strand_id
1 'polypeptide(L)'
;MEKITIKFHYQDVDGLKESKYEAYLLSDLVYYEFNGENLTFREIPLRERGKKELTIYDSDSYRAFEIYCGAAIENISEMSAVEFIEAVMEGQSLPSGN
;
A
#
# COMPACT_ATOMS: atom_id res chain seq x y z
N MET A 1 3.34 4.57 11.91
CA MET A 1 2.01 4.17 11.35
C MET A 1 1.58 2.80 11.87
N GLU A 2 0.30 2.43 11.78
CA GLU A 2 -0.16 1.10 12.21
C GLU A 2 0.13 0.04 11.15
N LYS A 3 0.76 -1.08 11.55
CA LYS A 3 0.94 -2.26 10.69
C LYS A 3 -0.32 -3.11 10.69
N ILE A 4 -0.71 -3.56 9.51
CA ILE A 4 -1.82 -4.49 9.29
C ILE A 4 -1.34 -5.70 8.52
N THR A 5 -2.09 -6.81 8.63
CA THR A 5 -1.82 -8.03 7.87
C THR A 5 -2.83 -8.14 6.73
N ILE A 6 -2.33 -8.37 5.51
CA ILE A 6 -3.15 -8.62 4.33
C ILE A 6 -3.08 -10.11 3.98
N LYS A 7 -4.25 -10.73 3.76
CA LYS A 7 -4.39 -12.02 3.09
C LYS A 7 -5.03 -11.76 1.73
N PHE A 8 -4.29 -11.99 0.65
CA PHE A 8 -4.77 -11.79 -0.71
C PHE A 8 -5.07 -13.14 -1.37
N HIS A 9 -6.32 -13.36 -1.72
CA HIS A 9 -6.82 -14.56 -2.41
C HIS A 9 -6.96 -14.24 -3.89
N TYR A 10 -6.29 -14.99 -4.75
CA TYR A 10 -6.30 -14.75 -6.19
C TYR A 10 -6.33 -16.04 -6.99
N GLN A 11 -6.92 -15.99 -8.17
CA GLN A 11 -6.93 -17.09 -9.11
C GLN A 11 -5.73 -16.99 -10.08
N ASP A 12 -4.94 -18.06 -10.17
CA ASP A 12 -3.88 -18.21 -11.16
C ASP A 12 -4.09 -19.50 -12.00
N VAL A 13 -3.19 -19.77 -12.95
CA VAL A 13 -3.21 -20.95 -13.85
C VAL A 13 -3.28 -22.28 -13.10
N ASP A 14 -2.68 -22.33 -11.90
CA ASP A 14 -2.63 -23.51 -11.05
C ASP A 14 -3.81 -23.62 -10.05
N GLY A 15 -4.77 -22.69 -10.09
CA GLY A 15 -5.90 -22.67 -9.15
C GLY A 15 -5.93 -21.46 -8.22
N LEU A 16 -6.78 -21.55 -7.19
CA LEU A 16 -6.90 -20.55 -6.14
C LEU A 16 -5.63 -20.53 -5.28
N LYS A 17 -5.03 -19.36 -5.12
CA LYS A 17 -3.83 -19.10 -4.33
C LYS A 17 -4.12 -18.12 -3.20
N GLU A 18 -3.28 -18.16 -2.17
CA GLU A 18 -3.28 -17.21 -1.07
C GLU A 18 -1.85 -16.67 -0.91
N SER A 19 -1.74 -15.35 -0.74
CA SER A 19 -0.53 -14.71 -0.23
C SER A 19 -0.84 -13.95 1.06
N LYS A 20 0.14 -13.89 1.96
CA LYS A 20 0.05 -13.16 3.22
C LYS A 20 1.24 -12.24 3.36
N TYR A 21 0.99 -10.95 3.63
CA TYR A 21 2.05 -9.95 3.77
C TYR A 21 1.66 -8.84 4.75
N GLU A 22 2.67 -8.11 5.23
CA GLU A 22 2.48 -6.93 6.08
C GLU A 22 2.31 -5.68 5.21
N ALA A 23 1.41 -4.79 5.60
CA ALA A 23 1.20 -3.49 4.99
C ALA A 23 0.98 -2.42 6.07
N TYR A 24 0.91 -1.16 5.66
CA TYR A 24 0.73 -0.03 6.58
C TYR A 24 -0.63 0.62 6.37
N LEU A 25 -1.36 0.82 7.47
CA LEU A 25 -2.63 1.53 7.46
C LEU A 25 -2.36 3.04 7.38
N LEU A 26 -2.90 3.68 6.36
CA LEU A 26 -2.88 5.14 6.22
C LEU A 26 -4.11 5.77 6.88
N SER A 27 -5.27 5.13 6.72
CA SER A 27 -6.55 5.52 7.33
C SER A 27 -7.48 4.31 7.37
N ASP A 28 -8.65 4.45 8.00
CA ASP A 28 -9.70 3.42 8.03
C ASP A 28 -10.21 2.97 6.64
N LEU A 29 -9.83 3.70 5.58
CA LEU A 29 -10.26 3.47 4.20
C LEU A 29 -9.13 3.02 3.28
N VAL A 30 -7.87 3.25 3.64
CA VAL A 30 -6.73 3.09 2.74
C VAL A 30 -5.55 2.49 3.48
N TYR A 31 -4.95 1.49 2.87
CA TYR A 31 -3.63 1.00 3.25
C TYR A 31 -2.65 1.17 2.09
N TYR A 32 -1.36 1.05 2.38
CA TYR A 32 -0.34 1.08 1.35
C TYR A 32 0.73 0.01 1.54
N GLU A 33 1.40 -0.29 0.44
CA GLU A 33 2.50 -1.25 0.32
C GLU A 33 3.70 -0.55 -0.33
N PHE A 34 4.89 -0.74 0.23
CA PHE A 34 6.13 -0.24 -0.37
C PHE A 34 7.06 -1.41 -0.68
N ASN A 35 7.47 -1.54 -1.95
CA ASN A 35 8.34 -2.62 -2.40
C ASN A 35 9.80 -2.17 -2.66
N GLY A 36 10.19 -0.99 -2.15
CA GLY A 36 11.52 -0.41 -2.35
C GLY A 36 11.58 0.60 -3.50
N GLU A 37 10.74 0.42 -4.52
CA GLU A 37 10.70 1.30 -5.70
C GLU A 37 9.31 1.92 -5.92
N ASN A 38 8.25 1.19 -5.59
CA ASN A 38 6.88 1.59 -5.81
C ASN A 38 6.11 1.61 -4.50
N LEU A 39 5.27 2.63 -4.39
CA LEU A 39 4.31 2.81 -3.34
C LEU A 39 2.91 2.59 -3.91
N THR A 40 2.24 1.51 -3.50
CA THR A 40 0.88 1.21 -3.93
C THR A 40 -0.10 1.50 -2.81
N PHE A 41 -1.02 2.42 -3.03
CA PHE A 41 -2.17 2.68 -2.17
C PHE A 41 -3.35 1.84 -2.63
N ARG A 42 -4.06 1.21 -1.70
CA ARG A 42 -5.24 0.39 -2.00
C ARG A 42 -6.39 0.77 -1.08
N GLU A 43 -7.58 0.88 -1.65
CA GLU A 43 -8.81 1.03 -0.89
C GLU A 43 -9.14 -0.27 -0.14
N ILE A 44 -9.56 -0.14 1.12
CA ILE A 44 -10.02 -1.26 1.92
C ILE A 44 -11.48 -1.59 1.54
N PRO A 45 -11.76 -2.85 1.12
CA PRO A 45 -13.12 -3.31 0.87
C PRO A 45 -14.02 -3.04 2.08
N LEU A 46 -15.26 -2.62 1.83
CA LEU A 46 -16.21 -2.21 2.88
C LEU A 46 -16.31 -3.23 4.02
N ARG A 47 -16.33 -4.53 3.72
CA ARG A 47 -16.44 -5.61 4.71
C ARG A 47 -15.20 -5.80 5.59
N GLU A 48 -14.05 -5.25 5.19
CA GLU A 48 -12.77 -5.40 5.89
C GLU A 48 -12.39 -4.15 6.69
N ARG A 49 -13.09 -3.02 6.53
CA ARG A 49 -12.78 -1.76 7.23
C ARG A 49 -12.85 -1.94 8.76
N GLY A 50 -11.86 -1.37 9.45
CA GLY A 50 -11.72 -1.45 10.91
C GLY A 50 -11.09 -2.73 11.44
N LYS A 51 -10.72 -3.68 10.59
CA LYS A 51 -10.00 -4.90 10.99
C LYS A 51 -8.48 -4.68 10.93
N LYS A 52 -7.75 -5.43 11.77
CA LYS A 52 -6.27 -5.48 11.73
C LYS A 52 -5.72 -6.53 10.78
N GLU A 53 -6.52 -7.57 10.50
CA GLU A 53 -6.26 -8.55 9.44
C GLU A 53 -7.32 -8.37 8.35
N LEU A 54 -6.89 -8.02 7.14
CA LEU A 54 -7.77 -7.83 5.99
C LEU A 54 -7.69 -9.06 5.10
N THR A 55 -8.85 -9.55 4.63
CA THR A 55 -8.91 -10.58 3.58
C THR A 55 -9.46 -9.97 2.30
N ILE A 56 -8.62 -9.91 1.28
CA ILE A 56 -8.90 -9.28 -0.01
C ILE A 56 -8.93 -10.37 -1.07
N TYR A 57 -9.95 -10.37 -1.92
CA TYR A 57 -10.10 -11.33 -3.00
C TYR A 57 -9.87 -10.61 -4.34
N ASP A 58 -9.32 -11.29 -5.35
CA ASP A 58 -9.12 -10.72 -6.70
C ASP A 58 -10.41 -10.19 -7.34
N SER A 59 -11.54 -10.80 -6.99
CA SER A 59 -12.89 -10.40 -7.39
C SER A 59 -13.42 -9.17 -6.65
N ASP A 60 -12.74 -8.71 -5.60
CA ASP A 60 -13.14 -7.50 -4.91
C ASP A 60 -12.91 -6.29 -5.83
N SER A 61 -13.96 -5.51 -6.03
CA SER A 61 -13.83 -4.22 -6.68
C SER A 61 -13.26 -3.22 -5.67
N TYR A 62 -11.98 -2.89 -5.81
CA TYR A 62 -11.32 -1.84 -5.03
C TYR A 62 -10.40 -1.02 -5.93
N ARG A 63 -10.17 0.25 -5.55
CA ARG A 63 -9.26 1.13 -6.28
C ARG A 63 -7.85 0.95 -5.76
N ALA A 64 -6.89 0.93 -6.68
CA ALA A 64 -5.47 0.99 -6.37
C ALA A 64 -4.83 2.14 -7.14
N PHE A 65 -3.86 2.81 -6.52
CA PHE A 65 -3.05 3.86 -7.12
C PHE A 65 -1.58 3.59 -6.80
N GLU A 66 -0.72 3.59 -7.80
CA GLU A 66 0.71 3.33 -7.64
C GLU A 66 1.50 4.58 -7.98
N ILE A 67 2.50 4.88 -7.16
CA ILE A 67 3.48 5.95 -7.36
C ILE A 67 4.87 5.30 -7.40
N TYR A 68 5.64 5.59 -8.44
CA TYR A 68 7.05 5.26 -8.49
C TYR A 68 7.83 6.23 -7.60
N CYS A 69 8.53 5.75 -6.60
CA CYS A 69 9.38 6.55 -5.72
C CYS A 69 10.79 6.67 -6.31
N GLY A 70 11.15 7.86 -6.80
CA GLY A 70 12.49 8.12 -7.33
C GLY A 70 13.60 8.19 -6.28
N ALA A 71 13.24 8.28 -4.99
CA ALA A 71 14.17 8.25 -3.86
C ALA A 71 14.06 6.94 -3.09
N ALA A 72 15.20 6.42 -2.61
CA ALA A 72 15.23 5.28 -1.71
C ALA A 72 14.67 5.70 -0.34
N ILE A 73 13.46 5.23 0.01
CA ILE A 73 12.82 5.51 1.30
C ILE A 73 13.17 4.39 2.28
N GLU A 74 14.07 4.67 3.22
CA GLU A 74 14.44 3.73 4.29
C GLU A 74 13.61 3.96 5.56
N ASN A 75 13.45 2.93 6.39
CA ASN A 75 12.86 3.02 7.74
C ASN A 75 11.41 3.55 7.83
N ILE A 76 10.58 3.31 6.81
CA ILE A 76 9.15 3.72 6.76
C ILE A 76 8.36 3.36 8.03
N SER A 77 8.67 2.21 8.65
CA SER A 77 8.00 1.76 9.87
C SER A 77 8.13 2.73 11.05
N GLU A 78 9.20 3.51 11.08
CA GLU A 78 9.51 4.47 12.15
C GLU A 78 8.97 5.88 11.84
N MET A 79 8.56 6.13 10.59
CA MET A 79 8.05 7.43 10.16
C MET A 79 6.59 7.66 10.57
N SER A 80 6.28 8.91 10.88
CA SER A 80 4.92 9.42 10.90
C SER A 80 4.34 9.51 9.48
N ALA A 81 3.02 9.68 9.38
CA ALA A 81 2.37 9.84 8.08
C ALA A 81 2.80 11.09 7.31
N VAL A 82 3.15 12.16 8.03
CA VAL A 82 3.60 13.40 7.41
C VAL A 82 5.01 13.23 6.84
N GLU A 83 5.95 12.72 7.64
CA GLU A 83 7.33 12.46 7.21
C GLU A 83 7.39 11.52 6.00
N PHE A 84 6.51 10.52 5.99
CA PHE A 84 6.38 9.61 4.86
C PHE A 84 5.94 10.32 3.57
N ILE A 85 4.90 11.17 3.65
CA ILE A 85 4.40 11.91 2.48
C ILE A 85 5.47 12.88 1.97
N GLU A 86 6.16 13.58 2.87
CA GLU A 86 7.25 14.50 2.52
C GLU A 86 8.38 13.75 1.81
N ALA A 87 8.84 12.61 2.33
CA ALA A 87 9.88 11.79 1.70
C ALA A 87 9.48 11.29 0.31
N VAL A 88 8.21 10.87 0.14
CA VAL A 88 7.68 10.48 -1.17
C VAL A 88 7.70 11.67 -2.14
N MET A 89 7.29 12.87 -1.69
CA MET A 89 7.25 14.08 -2.51
C MET A 89 8.64 14.63 -2.86
N GLU A 90 9.60 14.60 -1.94
CA GLU A 90 10.98 15.02 -2.20
C GLU A 90 11.66 14.18 -3.29
N GLY A 91 11.34 12.88 -3.35
CA GLY A 91 11.79 11.97 -4.41
C GLY A 91 11.10 12.19 -5.76
N GLN A 92 9.96 12.89 -5.80
CA GLN A 92 9.30 13.32 -7.03
C GLN A 92 9.88 14.67 -7.45
N SER A 93 11.08 14.70 -8.02
CA SER A 93 11.59 15.90 -8.69
C SER A 93 10.53 16.38 -9.71
N LEU A 94 9.81 17.47 -9.39
CA LEU A 94 8.97 18.12 -10.38
C LEU A 94 9.88 18.51 -11.55
N PRO A 95 9.53 18.23 -12.82
CA PRO A 95 10.29 18.78 -13.93
C PRO A 95 10.34 20.30 -13.72
N SER A 96 11.54 20.84 -13.56
CA SER A 96 11.75 22.29 -13.50
C SER A 96 11.20 22.86 -14.79
N GLY A 97 10.03 23.49 -14.70
CA GLY A 97 9.42 24.18 -15.83
C GLY A 97 10.38 25.25 -16.32
N ASN A 98 10.80 25.13 -17.58
CA ASN A 98 11.38 26.24 -18.35
C ASN A 98 10.24 27.03 -19.02
#